data_AF-A0A7J2JEZ4-F1
#
_entry.id   AF-A0A7J2JEZ4-F1
#
_cell.length_a   1.000
_cell.length_b   1.000
_cell.length_c   1.000
_cell.angle_alpha   90.00
_cell.angle_beta   90.00
_cell.angle_gamma   90.00
#
_symmetry.space_group_name_H-M   'P 1'
#
loop_
_entity.id
_entity.type
_entity.pdbx_description
1 polymer ?
#
loop_
_entity_poly.entity_id
_entity_poly.type
_entity_poly.pdbx_seq_one_letter_code
_entity_poly.pdbx_strand_id
1 'polypeptide(L)'
;MTSLTLKASTRCEERGEYLEFKAHLLGKPEECRVKFLEEEKKEKLYIYPHKHCVICGKMLEMDYPRPYCRKCREEYEKRKKAEARARRFERGMMIFAFITLGLFAFIYLLYVYALR
;
A
#
# COMPACT_ATOMS: atom_id res chain seq x y z
N MET A 1 -5.84 55.19 -5.76
CA MET A 1 -4.89 54.13 -6.16
C MET A 1 -4.67 53.24 -4.95
N THR A 2 -5.36 52.11 -4.92
CA THR A 2 -5.61 51.23 -3.77
C THR A 2 -4.50 50.19 -3.57
N SER A 3 -3.86 50.28 -2.40
CA SER A 3 -3.48 49.21 -1.46
C SER A 3 -2.96 47.85 -1.98
N LEU A 4 -1.71 47.59 -1.57
CA LEU A 4 -1.10 46.29 -1.26
C LEU A 4 -2.07 45.30 -0.59
N THR A 5 -2.05 44.04 -1.03
CA THR A 5 -2.40 42.90 -0.17
C THR A 5 -1.40 41.77 -0.36
N LEU A 6 -0.49 41.64 0.61
CA LEU A 6 0.14 40.39 1.01
C LEU A 6 -0.96 39.40 1.42
N LYS A 7 -0.94 38.18 0.89
CA LYS A 7 -1.62 37.03 1.51
C LYS A 7 -0.60 35.94 1.76
N ALA A 8 -0.07 35.95 2.98
CA ALA A 8 0.40 34.75 3.64
C ALA A 8 -0.82 33.86 3.95
N SER A 9 -0.74 32.56 3.62
CA SER A 9 -1.63 31.56 4.19
C SER A 9 -0.86 30.25 4.31
N THR A 10 -0.27 30.10 5.50
CA THR A 10 -0.03 28.85 6.23
C THR A 10 -0.58 27.59 5.56
N ARG A 11 0.31 26.76 4.99
CA ARG A 11 0.02 25.34 4.78
C ARG A 11 0.65 24.59 5.95
N CYS A 12 -0.09 24.53 7.06
CA CYS A 12 0.21 23.60 8.15
C CYS A 12 0.01 22.17 7.66
N GLU A 13 1.00 21.38 8.00
CA GLU A 13 1.12 19.93 7.98
C GLU A 13 0.16 19.30 9.02
N GLU A 14 -0.31 18.07 8.75
CA GLU A 14 -0.76 16.98 9.65
C GLU A 14 -1.88 16.18 8.94
N ARG A 15 -1.72 14.91 8.57
CA ARG A 15 -1.50 13.68 9.35
C ARG A 15 -2.75 13.29 10.18
N GLY A 16 -3.24 12.06 9.97
CA GLY A 16 -4.34 11.43 10.72
C GLY A 16 -5.66 11.47 9.93
N GLU A 17 -6.27 10.34 9.59
CA GLU A 17 -7.21 9.60 10.46
C GLU A 17 -8.33 10.50 10.98
N TYR A 18 -9.59 10.15 10.71
CA TYR A 18 -10.78 10.22 11.57
C TYR A 18 -11.99 9.95 10.65
N LEU A 19 -12.53 8.73 10.61
CA LEU A 19 -13.56 8.21 11.52
C LEU A 19 -14.80 9.12 11.61
N GLU A 20 -15.91 8.46 11.32
CA GLU A 20 -17.31 8.74 11.59
C GLU A 20 -17.66 9.73 12.73
N PHE A 21 -18.90 10.22 12.62
CA PHE A 21 -19.74 10.74 13.70
C PHE A 21 -19.47 12.18 14.21
N LYS A 22 -20.25 13.12 13.66
CA LYS A 22 -21.23 13.88 14.47
C LYS A 22 -22.19 14.66 13.57
N ALA A 23 -23.38 14.10 13.41
CA ALA A 23 -24.59 14.87 13.18
C ALA A 23 -24.90 15.74 14.41
N HIS A 24 -25.71 16.78 14.19
CA HIS A 24 -26.17 17.81 15.12
C HIS A 24 -25.23 19.02 15.25
N LEU A 25 -25.55 20.10 14.53
CA LEU A 25 -26.33 21.21 15.08
C LEU A 25 -26.49 22.33 14.03
N LEU A 26 -27.71 22.90 13.98
CA LEU A 26 -28.15 24.08 13.19
C LEU A 26 -28.48 23.77 11.71
N GLY A 27 -29.67 24.00 11.17
CA GLY A 27 -30.89 24.66 11.62
C GLY A 27 -31.73 24.99 10.38
N LYS A 28 -32.98 24.49 10.36
CA LYS A 28 -34.08 24.69 9.39
C LYS A 28 -33.95 24.13 7.95
N PRO A 29 -34.98 23.41 7.46
CA PRO A 29 -35.03 22.84 6.13
C PRO A 29 -35.65 23.85 5.15
N GLU A 30 -34.90 24.29 4.16
CA GLU A 30 -35.51 24.78 2.93
C GLU A 30 -35.34 23.69 1.87
N GLU A 31 -36.48 23.27 1.32
CA GLU A 31 -36.62 22.23 0.31
C GLU A 31 -35.80 22.57 -0.95
N CYS A 32 -34.53 22.21 -0.96
CA CYS A 32 -33.83 21.97 -2.22
C CYS A 32 -34.37 20.66 -2.80
N ARG A 33 -35.46 20.73 -3.57
CA ARG A 33 -35.77 19.71 -4.58
C ARG A 33 -34.65 19.72 -5.60
N VAL A 34 -33.61 18.94 -5.32
CA VAL A 34 -32.63 18.57 -6.34
C VAL A 34 -33.38 17.70 -7.32
N LYS A 35 -33.79 18.28 -8.45
CA LYS A 35 -34.22 17.52 -9.61
C LYS A 35 -33.00 16.71 -10.04
N PHE A 36 -32.98 15.43 -9.69
CA PHE A 36 -32.10 14.44 -10.30
C PHE A 36 -32.53 14.32 -11.77
N LEU A 37 -32.04 15.23 -12.61
CA LEU A 37 -31.85 14.93 -14.01
C LEU A 37 -30.62 14.03 -14.06
N GLU A 38 -30.89 12.74 -13.95
CA GLU A 38 -29.97 11.67 -14.31
C GLU A 38 -29.52 11.90 -15.75
N GLU A 39 -28.32 12.46 -15.92
CA GLU A 39 -27.42 12.19 -17.04
C GLU A 39 -26.05 12.85 -16.77
N GLU A 40 -25.45 12.57 -15.61
CA GLU A 40 -24.01 12.82 -15.45
C GLU A 40 -23.23 11.76 -16.23
N LYS A 41 -22.90 12.09 -17.48
CA LYS A 41 -21.70 11.57 -18.14
C LYS A 41 -20.54 11.77 -17.19
N LYS A 42 -20.16 10.72 -16.47
CA LYS A 42 -18.93 10.66 -15.67
C LYS A 42 -17.74 10.86 -16.61
N GLU A 43 -17.37 12.10 -16.85
CA GLU A 43 -16.05 12.46 -17.36
C GLU A 43 -15.06 11.90 -16.33
N LYS A 44 -14.48 10.75 -16.66
CA LYS A 44 -13.41 10.17 -15.85
C LYS A 44 -12.26 11.14 -15.93
N LEU A 45 -12.12 11.99 -14.92
CA LEU A 45 -10.97 12.85 -14.71
C LEU A 45 -9.72 11.99 -14.91
N TYR A 46 -8.96 12.25 -15.98
CA TYR A 46 -7.80 11.44 -16.32
C TYR A 46 -6.70 11.70 -15.29
N ILE A 47 -6.63 10.85 -14.27
CA ILE A 47 -5.59 10.91 -13.25
C ILE A 47 -4.27 10.51 -13.93
N TYR A 48 -3.37 11.48 -14.10
CA TYR A 48 -2.09 11.26 -14.76
C TYR A 48 -1.19 10.34 -13.91
N PRO A 49 -0.72 9.19 -14.45
CA PRO A 49 -0.08 8.15 -13.64
C PRO A 49 1.40 8.42 -13.36
N HIS A 50 1.70 9.29 -12.39
CA HIS A 50 3.08 9.61 -12.02
C HIS A 50 3.82 8.39 -11.41
N LYS A 51 5.07 8.15 -11.84
CA LYS A 51 5.95 7.15 -11.22
C LYS A 51 6.84 7.80 -10.16
N HIS A 52 6.96 7.15 -9.01
CA HIS A 52 7.87 7.56 -7.95
C HIS A 52 8.92 6.48 -7.69
N CYS A 53 10.13 6.88 -7.31
CA CYS A 53 11.15 5.96 -6.84
C CYS A 53 10.69 5.27 -5.56
N VAL A 54 10.73 3.93 -5.52
CA VAL A 54 10.27 3.13 -4.38
C VAL A 54 11.05 3.40 -3.07
N ILE A 55 12.27 3.96 -3.18
CA ILE A 55 13.15 4.19 -2.04
C ILE A 55 13.08 5.63 -1.54
N CYS A 56 13.20 6.62 -2.43
CA CYS A 56 13.29 8.03 -2.05
C CYS A 56 12.06 8.88 -2.42
N GLY A 57 11.04 8.30 -3.08
CA GLY A 57 9.83 9.00 -3.47
C GLY A 57 10.00 10.06 -4.57
N LYS A 58 11.21 10.25 -5.11
CA LYS A 58 11.44 11.22 -6.20
C LYS A 58 10.64 10.83 -7.45
N MET A 59 10.03 11.84 -8.07
CA MET A 59 9.32 11.69 -9.33
C MET A 59 10.28 11.19 -10.41
N LEU A 60 9.88 10.13 -11.10
CA LEU A 60 10.57 9.56 -12.25
C LEU A 60 9.79 9.92 -13.51
N GLU A 61 10.51 10.04 -14.62
CA GLU A 61 9.90 10.14 -15.94
C GLU A 61 9.05 8.89 -16.22
N MET A 62 7.94 9.08 -16.93
CA MET A 62 6.94 8.02 -17.16
C MET A 62 7.53 6.81 -17.91
N ASP A 63 8.47 7.07 -18.82
CA ASP A 63 9.13 6.06 -19.65
C ASP A 63 10.35 5.42 -18.99
N TYR A 64 10.64 5.74 -17.73
CA TYR A 64 11.79 5.17 -17.06
C TYR A 64 11.58 3.65 -16.85
N PRO A 65 12.47 2.78 -17.36
CA PRO A 65 12.28 1.33 -17.35
C PRO A 65 12.49 0.70 -15.96
N ARG A 66 12.98 1.47 -14.99
CA ARG A 66 13.33 0.99 -13.64
C ARG A 66 12.50 1.67 -12.56
N PRO A 67 12.11 0.96 -11.48
CA PRO A 67 11.32 1.53 -10.38
C PRO A 67 12.15 2.34 -9.38
N TYR A 68 13.44 2.59 -9.68
CA TYR A 68 14.36 3.28 -8.78
C TYR A 68 15.19 4.32 -9.52
N CYS A 69 15.57 5.38 -8.81
CA CYS A 69 16.45 6.41 -9.34
C CYS A 69 17.92 5.96 -9.34
N ARG A 70 18.77 6.63 -10.14
CA ARG A 70 20.19 6.27 -10.30
C ARG A 70 20.97 6.22 -8.97
N LYS A 71 20.62 7.08 -8.00
CA LYS A 71 21.27 7.13 -6.67
C LYS A 71 20.86 5.97 -5.77
N CYS A 72 19.62 5.49 -5.84
CA CYS A 72 19.10 4.44 -4.96
C CYS A 72 19.34 3.02 -5.48
N ARG A 73 20.15 2.85 -6.55
CA ARG A 73 20.44 1.56 -7.17
C ARG A 73 21.02 0.55 -6.18
N GLU A 74 22.03 0.97 -5.42
CA GLU A 74 22.74 0.08 -4.49
C GLU A 74 21.83 -0.40 -3.36
N GLU A 75 21.00 0.50 -2.82
CA GLU A 75 20.07 0.17 -1.76
C GLU A 75 18.96 -0.77 -2.26
N TYR A 76 18.47 -0.55 -3.48
CA TYR A 76 17.52 -1.46 -4.12
C TYR A 76 18.10 -2.85 -4.31
N GLU A 77 19.34 -2.95 -4.81
CA GLU A 77 20.02 -4.23 -4.99
C GLU A 77 20.27 -4.94 -3.66
N LYS A 78 20.61 -4.21 -2.59
CA LYS A 78 20.76 -4.76 -1.23
C LYS A 78 19.43 -5.33 -0.71
N ARG A 79 18.33 -4.58 -0.83
CA ARG A 79 16.98 -5.04 -0.42
C ARG A 79 16.53 -6.26 -1.23
N LYS A 80 16.68 -6.21 -2.55
CA LYS A 80 16.33 -7.33 -3.44
C LYS A 80 17.13 -8.60 -3.12
N LYS A 81 18.42 -8.48 -2.79
CA LYS A 81 19.25 -9.62 -2.35
C LYS A 81 18.83 -10.15 -0.98
N ALA A 82 18.38 -9.29 -0.06
CA ALA A 82 17.86 -9.72 1.23
C ALA A 82 16.53 -10.47 1.08
N GLU A 83 15.60 -9.95 0.28
CA GLU A 83 14.32 -10.60 -0.03
C GLU A 83 14.52 -11.94 -0.74
N ALA A 84 15.45 -12.02 -1.69
CA ALA A 84 15.77 -13.26 -2.38
C ALA A 84 16.30 -14.34 -1.42
N ARG A 85 17.08 -13.94 -0.40
CA ARG A 85 17.54 -14.86 0.65
C ARG A 85 16.36 -15.31 1.53
N ALA A 86 15.53 -14.38 2.00
CA ALA A 86 14.36 -14.70 2.82
C ALA A 86 13.43 -15.71 2.11
N ARG A 87 13.12 -15.49 0.83
CA ARG A 87 12.28 -16.42 0.05
C ARG A 87 12.89 -17.82 -0.10
N ARG A 88 14.23 -17.93 -0.18
CA ARG A 88 14.91 -19.24 -0.19
C ARG A 88 14.79 -19.94 1.16
N PHE A 89 14.96 -19.19 2.25
CA PHE A 89 14.79 -19.73 3.60
C PHE A 89 13.35 -20.18 3.86
N GLU A 90 12.34 -19.39 3.47
CA GLU A 90 10.93 -19.76 3.59
C GLU A 90 10.62 -21.08 2.87
N ARG A 91 11.07 -21.22 1.61
CA ARG A 91 10.90 -22.47 0.86
C ARG A 91 11.63 -23.64 1.54
N GLY A 92 12.86 -23.42 2.01
CA GLY A 92 13.63 -24.43 2.73
C GLY A 92 12.94 -24.90 4.01
N MET A 93 12.38 -23.97 4.78
CA MET A 93 11.65 -24.29 6.02
C MET A 93 10.37 -25.07 5.75
N MET A 94 9.61 -24.73 4.70
CA MET A 94 8.41 -25.51 4.35
C MET A 94 8.76 -26.96 4.00
N ILE A 95 9.79 -27.16 3.16
CA ILE A 95 10.26 -28.51 2.80
C ILE A 95 10.73 -29.26 4.06
N PHE A 96 11.51 -28.61 4.92
CA PHE A 96 11.99 -29.21 6.16
C PHE A 96 10.83 -29.63 7.07
N ALA A 97 9.80 -28.79 7.23
CA ALA A 97 8.62 -29.10 8.03
C ALA A 97 7.84 -30.32 7.51
N PHE A 98 7.72 -30.48 6.19
CA PHE A 98 7.08 -31.66 5.61
C PHE A 98 7.90 -32.93 5.83
N ILE A 99 9.23 -32.85 5.68
CA ILE A 99 10.12 -34.00 5.92
C ILE A 99 10.06 -34.43 7.39
N THR A 100 10.13 -33.49 8.33
CA THR A 100 10.08 -33.82 9.75
C THR A 100 8.73 -34.44 10.12
N LEU A 101 7.60 -33.88 9.66
CA LEU A 101 6.28 -34.49 9.84
C LEU A 101 6.19 -35.91 9.25
N GLY A 102 6.71 -36.11 8.04
CA GLY A 102 6.75 -37.42 7.40
C GLY A 102 7.57 -38.44 8.18
N LEU A 103 8.74 -38.05 8.68
CA LEU A 103 9.57 -38.89 9.54
C LEU A 103 8.89 -39.23 10.87
N PHE A 104 8.24 -38.27 11.51
CA PHE A 104 7.48 -38.52 12.74
C PHE A 104 6.33 -39.51 12.50
N ALA A 105 5.58 -39.34 11.41
CA ALA A 105 4.51 -40.28 11.05
C ALA A 105 5.06 -41.69 10.77
N PHE A 106 6.19 -41.79 10.07
CA PHE A 106 6.85 -43.07 9.78
C PHE A 106 7.33 -43.77 11.05
N ILE A 107 7.99 -43.05 11.96
CA ILE A 107 8.44 -43.61 13.25
C ILE A 107 7.24 -44.05 14.09
N TYR A 108 6.17 -43.26 14.12
CA TYR A 108 4.94 -43.60 14.83
C TYR A 108 4.30 -44.90 14.29
N LEU A 109 4.23 -45.05 12.97
CA LEU A 109 3.75 -46.29 12.35
C LEU A 109 4.62 -47.49 12.72
N LEU A 110 5.94 -47.36 12.67
CA LEU A 110 6.86 -48.43 13.10
C LEU A 110 6.67 -48.78 14.58
N TYR A 111 6.49 -47.77 15.44
CA TYR A 111 6.25 -47.98 16.87
C TYR A 111 4.95 -48.77 17.11
N VAL A 112 3.85 -48.40 16.45
CA VAL A 112 2.57 -49.12 16.55
C VAL A 112 2.69 -50.54 16.01
N TYR A 113 3.43 -50.75 14.92
CA TYR A 113 3.64 -52.08 14.34
C TYR A 113 4.52 -52.96 15.22
N ALA A 114 5.51 -52.39 15.91
CA ALA A 114 6.37 -53.12 16.84
C ALA A 114 5.68 -53.46 18.18
N LEU A 115 4.69 -52.66 18.60
CA LEU A 115 3.89 -52.94 19.79
C LEU A 115 2.79 -53.98 19.58
N ARG A 116 2.47 -54.29 18.33
CA ARG A 116 1.43 -55.23 17.94
C ARG A 116 2.03 -56.61 17.64
#